data_AF-Q1IS38-F1
#
_entry.id   AF-Q1IS38-F1
#
_cell.length_a   1.000
_cell.length_b   1.000
_cell.length_c   1.000
_cell.angle_alpha   90.00
_cell.angle_beta   90.00
_cell.angle_gamma   90.00
#
_symmetry.space_group_name_H-M   'P 1'
#
loop_
_entity.id
_entity.type
_entity.pdbx_description
1 polymer ?
#
loop_
_entity_poly.entity_id
_entity_poly.type
_entity_poly.pdbx_seq_one_letter_code
_entity_poly.pdbx_strand_id
1 'polypeptide(L)'
;MQRLAGTVDGVIDGDATVADGTRLCLNGMITGNLTIEPGGTCELRGTVIGSVINAGGELQVFGLIQGSLVRQGGRTTVDSRASIKELILPLSNSENTFNA
;
A
#
# COMPACT_ATOMS: atom_id res chain seq x y z
N MET A 1 5.82 -1.27 15.49
CA MET A 1 4.65 -1.12 14.60
C MET A 1 3.81 0.04 15.11
N GLN A 2 3.69 1.13 14.34
CA GLN A 2 2.91 2.30 14.74
C GLN A 2 1.56 2.34 14.01
N ARG A 3 0.47 2.55 14.74
CA ARG A 3 -0.87 2.78 14.16
C ARG A 3 -0.98 4.25 13.77
N LEU A 4 -1.16 4.54 12.49
CA LEU A 4 -1.22 5.90 11.98
C LEU A 4 -2.64 6.26 11.57
N ALA A 5 -3.07 7.46 11.95
CA ALA A 5 -4.33 8.06 11.51
C ALA A 5 -4.11 9.57 11.35
N GLY A 6 -4.70 10.17 10.30
CA GLY A 6 -4.53 11.59 9.97
C GLY A 6 -3.45 11.82 8.91
N THR A 7 -2.77 12.97 8.98
CA THR A 7 -1.75 13.36 8.00
C THR A 7 -0.35 13.17 8.57
N VAL A 8 0.55 12.58 7.79
CA VAL A 8 1.96 12.43 8.13
C VAL A 8 2.81 13.14 7.09
N ASP A 9 3.42 14.25 7.49
CA ASP A 9 4.31 15.06 6.66
C ASP A 9 5.80 14.81 6.95
N GLY A 10 6.11 13.98 7.95
CA GLY A 10 7.47 13.68 8.39
C GLY A 10 8.07 12.41 7.80
N VAL A 11 9.26 12.04 8.29
CA VAL A 11 9.88 10.75 8.01
C VAL A 11 9.45 9.76 9.08
N ILE A 12 8.84 8.65 8.67
CA ILE A 12 8.55 7.52 9.53
C ILE A 12 9.65 6.50 9.32
N ASP A 13 10.46 6.31 10.36
CA ASP A 13 11.47 5.27 10.37
C ASP A 13 10.88 3.96 10.90
N GLY A 14 10.71 2.97 10.03
CA GLY A 14 10.12 1.66 10.33
C GLY A 14 8.71 1.44 9.78
N ASP A 15 8.03 0.42 10.33
CA ASP A 15 6.75 -0.08 9.80
C ASP A 15 5.54 0.70 10.32
N ALA A 16 4.63 0.99 9.39
CA ALA A 16 3.40 1.75 9.57
C ALA A 16 2.17 0.87 9.31
N THR A 17 1.10 1.10 10.08
CA THR A 17 -0.17 0.40 9.88
C THR A 17 -1.35 1.36 9.91
N VAL A 18 -2.20 1.30 8.89
CA VAL A 18 -3.47 2.02 8.81
C VAL A 18 -4.56 1.10 9.33
N ALA A 19 -5.21 1.52 10.41
CA ALA A 19 -6.26 0.75 11.07
C ALA A 19 -7.59 0.80 10.29
N ASP A 20 -8.45 -0.18 10.53
CA ASP A 20 -9.84 -0.14 10.06
C ASP A 20 -10.54 1.18 10.46
N GLY A 21 -11.33 1.73 9.52
CA GLY A 21 -12.09 2.97 9.70
C GLY A 21 -11.24 4.25 9.78
N THR A 22 -9.92 4.15 9.61
CA THR A 22 -9.02 5.32 9.65
C THR A 22 -8.58 5.76 8.25
N ARG A 23 -8.34 7.06 8.09
CA ARG A 23 -7.75 7.64 6.89
C ARG A 23 -6.34 8.12 7.20
N LEU A 24 -5.37 7.66 6.42
CA LEU A 24 -3.98 8.11 6.47
C LEU A 24 -3.65 8.89 5.20
N CYS A 25 -3.12 10.09 5.35
CA CYS A 25 -2.53 10.87 4.25
C CYS A 25 -1.03 10.97 4.48
N LEU A 26 -0.23 10.25 3.68
CA LEU A 26 1.22 10.30 3.75
C LEU A 26 1.76 11.29 2.70
N ASN A 27 2.23 12.44 3.17
CA ASN A 27 2.98 13.41 2.36
C ASN A 27 4.49 13.27 2.52
N GLY A 28 4.94 12.65 3.62
CA GLY A 28 6.34 12.45 3.92
C GLY A 28 6.95 11.16 3.35
N MET A 29 7.85 10.55 4.09
CA MET A 29 8.58 9.35 3.65
C MET A 29 8.47 8.23 4.68
N ILE A 30 8.20 7.00 4.23
CA ILE A 30 8.26 5.80 5.08
C ILE A 30 9.46 4.96 4.63
N THR A 31 10.37 4.66 5.56
CA THR A 31 11.53 3.81 5.27
C THR A 31 11.19 2.32 5.34
N GLY A 32 10.21 1.94 6.18
CA GLY A 32 9.75 0.57 6.36
C GLY A 32 8.51 0.21 5.54
N ASN A 33 7.76 -0.79 6.02
CA ASN A 33 6.60 -1.34 5.34
C ASN A 33 5.31 -0.62 5.76
N LEU A 34 4.38 -0.48 4.82
CA LEU A 34 3.06 0.11 5.05
C LEU A 34 1.99 -0.96 4.91
N THR A 35 1.27 -1.27 5.99
CA THR A 35 0.15 -2.22 5.97
C THR A 35 -1.18 -1.49 6.14
N ILE A 36 -2.16 -1.83 5.31
CA ILE A 36 -3.50 -1.22 5.35
C ILE A 36 -4.49 -2.31 5.70
N GLU A 37 -5.09 -2.19 6.88
CA GLU A 37 -6.15 -3.10 7.34
C GLU A 37 -7.42 -2.94 6.49
N PRO A 38 -8.28 -3.97 6.45
CA PRO A 38 -9.60 -3.88 5.82
C PRO A 38 -10.37 -2.67 6.34
N GLY A 39 -10.97 -1.88 5.43
CA GLY A 39 -11.71 -0.65 5.78
C GLY A 39 -10.85 0.59 6.08
N GLY A 40 -9.51 0.44 6.14
CA GLY A 40 -8.59 1.58 6.18
C GLY A 40 -8.49 2.28 4.82
N THR A 41 -8.34 3.60 4.82
CA THR A 41 -8.09 4.41 3.62
C THR A 41 -6.70 5.04 3.69
N CYS A 42 -5.89 4.90 2.66
CA CYS A 42 -4.54 5.45 2.60
C CYS A 42 -4.32 6.25 1.32
N GLU A 43 -3.95 7.51 1.45
CA GLU A 43 -3.43 8.36 0.38
C GLU A 43 -1.92 8.47 0.50
N LEU A 44 -1.20 7.87 -0.43
CA LEU A 44 0.25 7.91 -0.51
C LEU A 44 0.67 8.97 -1.53
N ARG A 45 0.97 10.18 -1.04
CA ARG A 45 1.46 11.31 -1.86
C ARG A 45 2.97 11.46 -1.82
N GLY A 46 3.61 10.88 -0.80
CA GLY A 46 5.07 10.89 -0.63
C GLY A 46 5.77 9.65 -1.17
N THR A 47 6.82 9.21 -0.47
CA THR A 47 7.66 8.09 -0.89
C THR A 47 7.65 6.96 0.13
N VAL A 48 7.48 5.72 -0.34
CA VAL A 48 7.66 4.53 0.49
C VAL A 48 8.84 3.73 -0.05
N ILE A 49 9.84 3.51 0.80
CA ILE A 49 11.04 2.74 0.45
C ILE A 49 10.76 1.24 0.55
N GLY A 50 10.02 0.82 1.58
CA GLY A 50 9.65 -0.58 1.79
C GLY A 50 8.45 -1.05 0.98
N SER A 51 7.83 -2.15 1.44
CA SER A 51 6.69 -2.77 0.76
C SER A 51 5.36 -2.24 1.29
N VAL A 52 4.38 -2.13 0.39
CA VAL A 52 3.02 -1.68 0.72
C VAL A 52 2.07 -2.87 0.59
N ILE A 53 1.36 -3.20 1.66
CA ILE A 53 0.42 -4.32 1.72
C ILE A 53 -0.99 -3.76 1.90
N ASN A 54 -1.82 -3.90 0.87
CA ASN A 54 -3.25 -3.63 0.99
C ASN A 54 -4.00 -4.92 1.32
N ALA A 55 -4.34 -5.12 2.60
CA ALA A 55 -5.01 -6.33 3.09
C ALA A 55 -6.53 -6.33 2.84
N GLY A 56 -7.11 -5.26 2.29
CA GLY A 56 -8.56 -5.14 2.14
C GLY A 56 -9.12 -3.72 2.20
N GLY A 57 -8.27 -2.70 2.34
CA GLY A 57 -8.65 -1.30 2.41
C GLY A 57 -8.66 -0.60 1.05
N GLU A 58 -8.71 0.72 1.11
CA GLU A 58 -8.59 1.62 -0.03
C GLU A 58 -7.22 2.29 -0.05
N LEU A 59 -6.41 2.01 -1.06
CA LEU A 59 -5.09 2.60 -1.26
C LEU A 59 -5.08 3.45 -2.53
N GLN A 60 -4.72 4.72 -2.39
CA GLN A 60 -4.47 5.63 -3.50
C GLN A 60 -2.99 6.02 -3.53
N VAL A 61 -2.29 5.64 -4.58
CA VAL A 61 -0.86 5.91 -4.76
C VAL A 61 -0.70 7.06 -5.74
N PHE A 62 -0.20 8.19 -5.27
CA PHE A 62 0.15 9.38 -6.06
C PHE A 62 1.66 9.61 -6.16
N GLY A 63 2.45 8.97 -5.28
CA GLY A 63 3.90 9.12 -5.19
C GLY A 63 4.70 7.89 -5.63
N LEU A 64 5.85 7.68 -4.99
CA LEU A 64 6.82 6.64 -5.36
C LEU A 64 6.81 5.48 -4.36
N ILE A 65 6.75 4.24 -4.86
CA ILE A 65 6.97 3.02 -4.08
C ILE A 65 8.22 2.33 -4.64
N GLN A 66 9.29 2.29 -3.85
CA GLN A 66 10.54 1.61 -4.23
C GLN A 66 10.51 0.11 -3.94
N GLY A 67 9.71 -0.34 -2.98
CA GLY A 67 9.51 -1.76 -2.70
C GLY A 67 8.42 -2.38 -3.55
N SER A 68 7.76 -3.39 -2.99
CA SER A 68 6.70 -4.14 -3.66
C SER A 68 5.32 -3.70 -3.15
N LEU A 69 4.38 -3.46 -4.08
CA LEU A 69 2.98 -3.22 -3.75
C LEU A 69 2.21 -4.54 -3.84
N VAL A 70 1.83 -5.09 -2.69
CA VAL A 70 1.06 -6.33 -2.55
C VAL A 70 -0.41 -6.00 -2.39
N ARG A 71 -1.22 -6.41 -3.36
CA ARG A 71 -2.68 -6.28 -3.29
C ARG A 71 -3.30 -7.61 -2.85
N GLN A 72 -3.67 -7.74 -1.58
CA GLN A 72 -4.38 -8.93 -1.10
C GLN A 72 -5.89 -8.77 -1.21
N GLY A 73 -6.41 -7.56 -1.07
CA GLY A 73 -7.84 -7.27 -1.15
C GLY A 73 -8.15 -5.78 -1.34
N GLY A 74 -9.43 -5.43 -1.35
CA GLY A 74 -9.89 -4.05 -1.38
C GLY A 74 -9.64 -3.33 -2.72
N ARG A 75 -9.55 -2.00 -2.67
CA ARG A 75 -9.36 -1.14 -3.85
C ARG A 75 -7.97 -0.51 -3.81
N THR A 76 -7.20 -0.69 -4.88
CA THR A 76 -5.92 0.00 -5.05
C THR A 76 -5.98 0.79 -6.35
N THR A 77 -5.78 2.10 -6.24
CA THR A 77 -5.74 3.02 -7.36
C THR A 77 -4.36 3.63 -7.41
N VAL A 78 -3.69 3.47 -8.55
CA VAL A 78 -2.37 4.04 -8.81
C VAL A 78 -2.58 5.18 -9.79
N ASP A 79 -2.20 6.38 -9.40
CA ASP A 79 -2.24 7.56 -10.26
C ASP A 79 -1.21 7.43 -11.38
N SER A 80 -1.46 8.06 -12.53
CA SER A 80 -0.55 8.02 -13.68
C SER A 80 0.83 8.60 -13.39
N ARG A 81 0.95 9.44 -12.35
CA ARG A 81 2.23 10.01 -11.90
C ARG A 81 2.96 9.16 -10.87
N ALA A 82 2.29 8.16 -10.32
CA ALA A 82 2.90 7.26 -9.36
C ALA A 82 3.84 6.27 -10.06
N SER A 83 4.93 5.96 -9.38
CA SER A 83 5.91 4.99 -9.87
C SER A 83 6.06 3.89 -8.83
N ILE A 84 5.95 2.65 -9.28
CA ILE A 84 6.00 1.46 -8.43
C ILE A 84 7.03 0.54 -9.04
N LYS A 85 8.04 0.16 -8.26
CA LYS A 85 9.09 -0.73 -8.74
C LYS A 85 8.55 -2.12 -9.04
N GLU A 86 7.72 -2.65 -8.15
CA GLU A 86 7.18 -4.00 -8.28
C GLU A 86 5.72 -4.05 -7.81
N LEU A 87 4.83 -4.49 -8.68
CA LEU A 87 3.41 -4.67 -8.37
C LEU A 87 3.10 -6.17 -8.29
N ILE A 88 2.72 -6.63 -7.11
CA ILE A 88 2.32 -8.01 -6.85
C ILE A 88 0.81 -8.06 -6.76
N LEU A 89 0.19 -8.55 -7.82
CA LEU A 89 -1.23 -8.86 -7.86
C LEU A 89 -1.47 -10.23 -7.20
N PRO A 90 -2.64 -10.44 -6.57
CA PRO A 90 -2.98 -11.76 -6.07
C PRO A 90 -3.01 -12.70 -7.27
N LEU A 91 -2.30 -13.82 -7.18
CA LEU A 91 -2.26 -14.84 -8.22
C LEU A 91 -3.71 -15.28 -8.51
N SER A 92 -4.28 -14.79 -9.61
CA SER A 92 -5.49 -15.37 -10.18
C SER A 92 -5.06 -16.73 -10.74
N ASN A 93 -5.21 -17.78 -9.95
CA ASN A 93 -5.10 -19.14 -10.44
C ASN A 93 -6.23 -19.37 -11.45
N SER A 94 -5.98 -19.03 -12.72
CA SER A 94 -6.73 -19.57 -13.83
C SER A 94 -5.76 -20.36 -14.70
N GLU A 95 -6.07 -21.64 -14.81
CA GLU A 95 -5.55 -22.62 -15.77
C GLU A 95 -4.25 -23.34 -15.40
N ASN A 96 -4.40 -24.33 -14.51
CA ASN A 96 -3.67 -25.58 -14.70
C ASN A 96 -4.66 -26.71 -15.01
N THR A 97 -5.37 -26.56 -16.13
CA THR A 97 -6.12 -27.64 -16.76
C THR A 97 -5.16 -28.35 -17.74
N PHE A 98 -4.11 -28.98 -17.24
CA PHE A 98 -3.40 -29.98 -18.04
C PHE A 98 -4.25 -31.25 -18.04
N ASN A 99 -5.22 -31.28 -18.94
CA ASN A 99 -5.75 -32.54 -19.45
C ASN A 99 -4.70 -33.15 -20.38
N ALA A 100 -4.10 -34.27 -19.97
CA ALA A 100 -3.40 -35.21 -20.84
C ALA A 100 -3.64 -36.63 -20.32
#